data_AF-A0A8T6Q2I0-F1
#
_entry.id   AF-A0A8T6Q2I0-F1
#
_cell.length_a   1.000
_cell.length_b   1.000
_cell.length_c   1.000
_cell.angle_alpha   90.00
_cell.angle_beta   90.00
_cell.angle_gamma   90.00
#
_symmetry.space_group_name_H-M   'P 1'
#
loop_
_entity.id
_entity.type
_entity.pdbx_description
1 polymer ?
#
loop_
_entity_poly.entity_id
_entity_poly.type
_entity_poly.pdbx_seq_one_letter_code
_entity_poly.pdbx_strand_id
1 'polypeptide(L)'
;MEKYQDEEYVDDLTERVFLIKQQLEAGKLKIAHHLVEGFIESFKRIRLRQDGKVDPSTVDGRIKAMGAAVNHFLEREDIKNKYSIQDLQSSYFNILFSNFGELFYLMKKTNATPHKASSFFSQQEEYVKQIEDVFPELYNQVIEFWQVTSDIGVIHLQDGSQFKANFSGDLFPAFDENAVSIAGLYVDTISLPCPILRVGRLYEKSDKAEFTRILLKHVLTCMTYKEVALEDIEPAIVLILPDRRDFETESKKNLMSFCEPYALTHAQYLYDRRFESYDEFQDFSYSMNDIDAVLKNIKRAYRLIFDTAWGLNPKTQLEKRLSDKKRISRNVVGDHAGMEVFLSCIGRMPQAYSAKCNAQELGSTPYINADTSWLYYTWLIEYESLNFDVNDIELKNLHMVHALSAGMQDGFSWLGNVPVNKIIELRRNKLMEDVRSILSNGVDSLINSSAESFSRTTQKVIDNVDRAFIEHQRILAKAQKEKLRIYGLDVLPCIANGAIAIAGALTGNTTLATLSAGLGVIGIPSISDIKSKFKQRQEKLDAYQRSVTGILFSHKS
;
A
#
# COMPACT_ATOMS: atom_id res chain seq x y z
N MET A 1 16.78 -0.76 -52.85
CA MET A 1 17.24 -0.55 -51.47
C MET A 1 17.29 0.95 -51.28
N GLU A 2 16.15 1.59 -51.06
CA GLU A 2 16.03 3.04 -50.91
C GLU A 2 14.62 3.31 -50.39
N LYS A 3 14.51 3.56 -49.11
CA LYS A 3 13.38 4.31 -48.55
C LYS A 3 14.04 5.39 -47.73
N TYR A 4 13.93 6.62 -48.23
CA TYR A 4 14.12 7.83 -47.45
C TYR A 4 13.46 7.58 -46.09
N GLN A 5 14.29 7.45 -45.05
CA GLN A 5 13.77 7.53 -43.71
C GLN A 5 13.22 8.94 -43.56
N ASP A 6 12.03 9.02 -42.98
CA ASP A 6 11.34 10.27 -42.69
C ASP A 6 12.33 11.27 -42.07
N GLU A 7 12.34 12.53 -42.51
CA GLU A 7 13.26 13.53 -41.94
C GLU A 7 13.02 13.69 -40.44
N GLU A 8 11.78 13.47 -39.97
CA GLU A 8 11.44 13.41 -38.54
C GLU A 8 12.22 12.30 -37.81
N TYR A 9 12.35 11.12 -38.43
CA TYR A 9 13.16 10.03 -37.87
C TYR A 9 14.64 10.40 -37.82
N VAL A 10 15.15 11.09 -38.84
CA VAL A 10 16.56 11.49 -38.86
C VAL A 10 16.85 12.56 -37.82
N ASP A 11 15.91 13.47 -37.58
CA ASP A 11 16.01 14.49 -36.53
C ASP A 11 16.02 13.86 -35.14
N ASP A 12 15.06 12.98 -34.83
CA ASP A 12 15.02 12.23 -33.57
C ASP A 12 16.29 11.40 -33.35
N LEU A 13 16.77 10.70 -34.39
CA LEU A 13 17.99 9.92 -34.31
C LEU A 13 19.22 10.80 -34.06
N THR A 14 19.27 11.96 -34.71
CA THR A 14 20.35 12.93 -34.56
C THR A 14 20.39 13.45 -33.12
N GLU A 15 19.26 13.88 -32.59
CA GLU A 15 19.13 14.35 -31.21
C GLU A 15 19.60 13.29 -30.21
N ARG A 16 19.11 12.05 -30.33
CA ARG A 16 19.50 10.94 -29.45
C ARG A 16 21.00 10.63 -29.50
N VAL A 17 21.64 10.71 -30.67
CA VAL A 17 23.10 10.48 -30.78
C VAL A 17 23.88 11.57 -30.06
N PHE A 18 23.49 12.84 -30.21
CA PHE A 18 24.13 13.95 -29.50
C PHE A 18 23.88 13.89 -27.99
N LEU A 19 22.68 13.47 -27.59
CA LEU A 19 22.29 13.25 -26.20
C LEU A 19 23.19 12.20 -25.53
N ILE A 20 23.41 11.05 -26.18
CA ILE A 20 24.35 10.02 -25.69
C ILE A 20 25.73 10.62 -25.45
N LYS A 21 26.25 11.39 -26.43
CA LYS A 21 27.57 12.01 -26.34
C LYS A 21 27.66 12.96 -25.14
N GLN A 22 26.66 13.82 -24.97
CA GLN A 22 26.57 14.76 -23.85
C GLN A 22 26.57 14.03 -22.50
N GLN A 23 25.78 12.95 -22.37
CA GLN A 23 25.70 12.19 -21.11
C GLN A 23 26.98 11.39 -20.80
N LEU A 24 27.71 10.94 -21.83
CA LEU A 24 29.04 10.33 -21.67
C LEU A 24 30.08 11.36 -21.21
N GLU A 25 30.12 12.53 -21.86
CA GLU A 25 31.03 13.63 -21.49
C GLU A 25 30.75 14.15 -20.08
N ALA A 26 29.49 14.15 -19.65
CA ALA A 26 29.08 14.47 -18.29
C ALA A 26 29.37 13.36 -17.26
N GLY A 27 29.81 12.18 -17.69
CA GLY A 27 30.06 11.02 -16.82
C GLY A 27 28.79 10.39 -16.21
N LYS A 28 27.61 10.77 -16.70
CA LYS A 28 26.30 10.26 -16.24
C LYS A 28 25.96 8.91 -16.87
N LEU A 29 26.43 8.65 -18.09
CA LEU A 29 26.27 7.35 -18.74
C LEU A 29 27.44 6.42 -18.44
N LYS A 30 27.18 5.27 -17.82
CA LYS A 30 28.18 4.22 -17.56
C LYS A 30 27.90 2.99 -18.42
N ILE A 31 28.90 2.56 -19.17
CA ILE A 31 28.82 1.37 -20.02
C ILE A 31 29.58 0.25 -19.33
N ALA A 32 28.97 -0.94 -19.25
CA ALA A 32 29.61 -2.10 -18.66
C ALA A 32 30.91 -2.44 -19.40
N HIS A 33 31.97 -2.78 -18.65
CA HIS A 33 33.33 -2.89 -19.19
C HIS A 33 33.43 -3.79 -20.43
N HIS A 34 32.72 -4.92 -20.44
CA HIS A 34 32.70 -5.88 -21.55
C HIS A 34 31.97 -5.39 -22.82
N LEU A 35 31.26 -4.25 -22.76
CA LEU A 35 30.53 -3.65 -23.89
C LEU A 35 31.20 -2.39 -24.45
N VAL A 36 32.18 -1.82 -23.72
CA VAL A 36 32.77 -0.52 -24.03
C VAL A 36 33.42 -0.50 -25.42
N GLU A 37 34.22 -1.52 -25.76
CA GLU A 37 34.93 -1.56 -27.04
C GLU A 37 33.96 -1.56 -28.23
N GLY A 38 32.95 -2.44 -28.17
CA GLY A 38 31.92 -2.53 -29.19
C GLY A 38 31.11 -1.24 -29.32
N PHE A 39 30.85 -0.55 -28.20
CA PHE A 39 30.15 0.74 -28.21
C PHE A 39 31.00 1.84 -28.85
N ILE A 40 32.29 1.94 -28.50
CA ILE A 40 33.22 2.91 -29.10
C ILE A 40 33.33 2.69 -30.61
N GLU A 41 33.41 1.44 -31.05
CA GLU A 41 33.46 1.11 -32.47
C GLU A 41 32.18 1.55 -33.20
N SER A 42 31.01 1.25 -32.63
CA SER A 42 29.72 1.70 -33.16
C SER A 42 29.64 3.23 -33.26
N PHE A 43 30.08 3.95 -32.21
CA PHE A 43 30.03 5.41 -32.19
C PHE A 43 30.98 6.06 -33.20
N LYS A 44 32.18 5.49 -33.42
CA LYS A 44 33.16 5.97 -34.41
C LYS A 44 32.69 5.81 -35.85
N ARG A 45 31.77 4.89 -36.13
CA ARG A 45 31.23 4.65 -37.47
C ARG A 45 30.19 5.68 -37.89
N ILE A 46 29.60 6.42 -36.94
CA ILE A 46 28.57 7.41 -37.19
C ILE A 46 29.13 8.54 -38.05
N ARG A 47 28.42 8.88 -39.12
CA ARG A 47 28.76 10.01 -40.01
C ARG A 47 27.65 11.05 -39.98
N LEU A 48 28.03 12.29 -40.24
CA LEU A 48 27.08 13.38 -40.45
C LEU A 48 26.87 13.59 -41.95
N ARG A 49 25.62 13.88 -42.33
CA ARG A 49 25.21 14.37 -43.63
C ARG A 49 25.68 15.82 -43.81
N GLN A 50 25.52 16.36 -45.03
CA GLN A 50 25.97 17.73 -45.36
C GLN A 50 25.23 18.82 -44.58
N ASP A 51 24.01 18.53 -44.12
CA ASP A 51 23.18 19.41 -43.28
C ASP A 51 23.55 19.35 -41.78
N GLY A 52 24.53 18.54 -41.40
CA GLY A 52 24.96 18.34 -40.01
C GLY A 52 24.14 17.30 -39.23
N LYS A 53 23.11 16.70 -39.83
CA LYS A 53 22.31 15.62 -39.22
C LYS A 53 23.02 14.28 -39.36
N VAL A 54 22.70 13.32 -38.50
CA VAL A 54 23.30 11.97 -38.55
C VAL A 54 22.84 11.21 -39.79
N ASP A 55 23.76 10.52 -40.48
CA ASP A 55 23.43 9.56 -41.54
C ASP A 55 22.92 8.26 -40.90
N PRO A 56 21.62 7.95 -41.00
CA PRO A 56 21.05 6.80 -40.29
C PRO A 56 21.57 5.44 -40.74
N SER A 57 22.13 5.35 -41.95
CA SER A 57 22.74 4.12 -42.48
C SER A 57 24.02 3.75 -41.74
N THR A 58 24.61 4.71 -41.04
CA THR A 58 25.86 4.55 -40.27
C THR A 58 25.62 4.26 -38.78
N VAL A 59 24.36 4.33 -38.32
CA VAL A 59 23.98 4.09 -36.93
C VAL A 59 23.43 2.68 -36.77
N ASP A 60 24.12 1.86 -35.98
CA ASP A 60 23.69 0.49 -35.68
C ASP A 60 22.62 0.42 -34.59
N GLY A 61 22.10 -0.79 -34.36
CA GLY A 61 21.06 -1.04 -33.36
C GLY A 61 21.50 -0.73 -31.92
N ARG A 62 22.80 -0.79 -31.59
CA ARG A 62 23.29 -0.53 -30.22
C ARG A 62 23.13 0.94 -29.88
N ILE A 63 23.52 1.82 -30.79
CA ILE A 63 23.39 3.27 -30.60
C ILE A 63 21.93 3.70 -30.61
N LYS A 64 21.10 3.10 -31.48
CA LYS A 64 19.64 3.36 -31.50
C LYS A 64 18.98 2.98 -30.18
N ALA A 65 19.26 1.78 -29.66
CA ALA A 65 18.73 1.31 -28.39
C ALA A 65 19.25 2.15 -27.21
N MET A 66 20.54 2.48 -27.19
CA MET A 66 21.11 3.36 -26.16
C MET A 66 20.48 4.75 -26.20
N GLY A 67 20.29 5.32 -27.38
CA GLY A 67 19.67 6.64 -27.55
C GLY A 67 18.25 6.69 -27.01
N ALA A 68 17.45 5.66 -27.32
CA ALA A 68 16.12 5.51 -26.76
C ALA A 68 16.14 5.39 -25.23
N ALA A 69 17.08 4.59 -24.67
CA ALA A 69 17.22 4.43 -23.23
C ALA A 69 17.64 5.73 -22.53
N VAL A 70 18.65 6.44 -23.05
CA VAL A 70 19.11 7.71 -22.50
C VAL A 70 18.00 8.76 -22.54
N ASN A 71 17.29 8.86 -23.67
CA ASN A 71 16.15 9.77 -23.80
C ASN A 71 15.07 9.45 -22.76
N HIS A 72 14.70 8.18 -22.63
CA HIS A 72 13.73 7.74 -21.63
C HIS A 72 14.13 8.11 -20.19
N PHE A 73 15.39 7.92 -19.80
CA PHE A 73 15.84 8.29 -18.45
C PHE A 73 15.84 9.80 -18.20
N LEU A 74 16.18 10.60 -19.22
CA LEU A 74 16.15 12.06 -19.09
C LEU A 74 14.72 12.59 -19.02
N GLU A 75 13.81 12.09 -19.86
CA GLU A 75 12.39 12.44 -19.80
C GLU A 75 11.81 12.16 -18.40
N ARG A 76 12.17 11.03 -17.79
CA ARG A 76 11.76 10.70 -16.42
C ARG A 76 12.35 11.66 -15.38
N GLU A 77 13.63 12.02 -15.51
CA GLU A 77 14.27 12.99 -14.62
C GLU A 77 13.60 14.37 -14.73
N ASP A 78 13.31 14.82 -15.96
CA ASP A 78 12.61 16.07 -16.24
C ASP A 78 11.19 16.08 -15.67
N ILE A 79 10.43 14.99 -15.83
CA ILE A 79 9.09 14.85 -15.23
C ILE A 79 9.16 14.97 -13.71
N LYS A 80 10.08 14.26 -13.05
CA LYS A 80 10.23 14.32 -11.59
C LYS A 80 10.66 15.70 -11.09
N ASN A 81 11.50 16.40 -11.85
CA ASN A 81 11.95 17.75 -11.51
C ASN A 81 10.85 18.80 -11.71
N LYS A 82 9.96 18.60 -12.69
CA LYS A 82 8.91 19.57 -13.06
C LYS A 82 7.61 19.37 -12.28
N TYR A 83 7.27 18.13 -11.94
CA TYR A 83 5.98 17.79 -11.34
C TYR A 83 6.16 17.00 -10.04
N SER A 84 5.57 17.51 -8.96
CA SER A 84 5.59 16.84 -7.65
C SER A 84 4.42 15.86 -7.49
N ILE A 85 4.59 14.85 -6.63
CA ILE A 85 3.48 13.99 -6.19
C ILE A 85 2.40 14.81 -5.48
N GLN A 86 2.79 15.81 -4.70
CA GLN A 86 1.85 16.66 -3.95
C GLN A 86 0.91 17.44 -4.89
N ASP A 87 1.43 17.98 -6.00
CA ASP A 87 0.62 18.68 -7.01
C ASP A 87 -0.34 17.73 -7.74
N LEU A 88 0.13 16.52 -8.07
CA LEU A 88 -0.70 15.46 -8.65
C LEU A 88 -1.87 15.10 -7.72
N GLN A 89 -1.57 14.85 -6.44
CA GLN A 89 -2.58 14.50 -5.45
C GLN A 89 -3.54 15.67 -5.18
N SER A 90 -3.02 16.89 -5.07
CA SER A 90 -3.84 18.10 -4.86
C SER A 90 -4.84 18.27 -5.99
N SER A 91 -4.39 18.13 -7.23
CA SER A 91 -5.22 18.19 -8.44
C SER A 91 -6.33 17.14 -8.41
N TYR A 92 -6.01 15.90 -8.07
CA TYR A 92 -7.00 14.83 -7.99
C TYR A 92 -8.01 15.03 -6.84
N PHE A 93 -7.56 15.43 -5.65
CA PHE A 93 -8.47 15.74 -4.55
C PHE A 93 -9.35 16.94 -4.84
N ASN A 94 -8.89 17.92 -5.63
CA ASN A 94 -9.76 19.02 -6.07
C ASN A 94 -10.93 18.50 -6.92
N ILE A 95 -10.70 17.56 -7.84
CA ILE A 95 -11.79 16.90 -8.60
C ILE A 95 -12.78 16.23 -7.64
N LEU A 96 -12.30 15.48 -6.65
CA LEU A 96 -13.18 14.83 -5.67
C LEU A 96 -13.99 15.83 -4.85
N PHE A 97 -13.36 16.89 -4.35
CA PHE A 97 -14.03 17.88 -3.50
C PHE A 97 -14.96 18.81 -4.28
N SER A 98 -14.69 19.08 -5.57
CA SER A 98 -15.61 19.81 -6.44
C SER A 98 -16.91 19.03 -6.71
N ASN A 99 -16.85 17.70 -6.76
CA ASN A 99 -18.01 16.85 -7.07
C ASN A 99 -18.73 16.31 -5.82
N PHE A 100 -18.00 16.01 -4.74
CA PHE A 100 -18.53 15.33 -3.55
C PHE A 100 -18.27 16.08 -2.24
N GLY A 101 -17.72 17.30 -2.30
CA GLY A 101 -17.32 18.08 -1.12
C GLY A 101 -18.46 18.34 -0.14
N GLU A 102 -19.60 18.80 -0.63
CA GLU A 102 -20.77 19.09 0.22
C GLU A 102 -21.21 17.86 1.02
N LEU A 103 -21.28 16.71 0.35
CA LEU A 103 -21.61 15.43 0.96
C LEU A 103 -20.57 15.02 2.00
N PHE A 104 -19.29 15.17 1.70
CA PHE A 104 -18.20 14.86 2.62
C PHE A 104 -18.25 15.74 3.88
N TYR A 105 -18.48 17.04 3.73
CA TYR A 105 -18.59 17.95 4.87
C TYR A 105 -19.83 17.65 5.72
N LEU A 106 -20.97 17.31 5.10
CA LEU A 106 -22.16 16.88 5.81
C LEU A 106 -21.90 15.58 6.60
N MET A 107 -21.23 14.61 5.99
CA MET A 107 -20.82 13.35 6.64
C MET A 107 -19.95 13.65 7.87
N LYS A 108 -18.93 14.51 7.74
CA LYS A 108 -18.05 14.88 8.86
C LYS A 108 -18.80 15.64 9.95
N LYS A 109 -19.67 16.59 9.59
CA LYS A 109 -20.48 17.37 10.54
C LYS A 109 -21.44 16.50 11.35
N THR A 110 -21.97 15.45 10.75
CA THR A 110 -22.89 14.50 11.39
C THR A 110 -22.20 13.32 12.06
N ASN A 111 -20.86 13.27 12.03
CA ASN A 111 -20.06 12.13 12.49
C ASN A 111 -20.52 10.78 11.89
N ALA A 112 -20.99 10.80 10.64
CA ALA A 112 -21.39 9.61 9.91
C ALA A 112 -20.18 8.92 9.28
N THR A 113 -20.24 7.60 9.15
CA THR A 113 -19.24 6.84 8.38
C THR A 113 -19.56 6.93 6.88
N PRO A 114 -18.58 6.74 5.98
CA PRO A 114 -18.83 6.65 4.55
C PRO A 114 -19.94 5.65 4.20
N HIS A 115 -19.97 4.50 4.88
CA HIS A 115 -21.00 3.47 4.71
C HIS A 115 -22.41 3.95 5.10
N LYS A 116 -22.55 4.66 6.23
CA LYS A 116 -23.85 5.20 6.66
C LYS A 116 -24.34 6.27 5.70
N ALA A 117 -23.46 7.20 5.31
CA ALA A 117 -23.78 8.24 4.34
C ALA A 117 -24.20 7.63 3.00
N SER A 118 -23.39 6.74 2.44
CA SER A 118 -23.69 6.10 1.15
C SER A 118 -25.02 5.34 1.16
N SER A 119 -25.31 4.63 2.25
CA SER A 119 -26.54 3.86 2.39
C SER A 119 -27.77 4.76 2.43
N PHE A 120 -27.69 5.89 3.13
CA PHE A 120 -28.77 6.88 3.18
C PHE A 120 -29.05 7.51 1.80
N PHE A 121 -28.01 8.02 1.13
CA PHE A 121 -28.17 8.70 -0.16
C PHE A 121 -28.58 7.78 -1.30
N SER A 122 -28.15 6.51 -1.27
CA SER A 122 -28.60 5.51 -2.25
C SER A 122 -30.09 5.19 -2.19
N GLN A 123 -30.79 5.57 -1.12
CA GLN A 123 -32.23 5.40 -0.97
C GLN A 123 -33.03 6.64 -1.38
N GLN A 124 -32.36 7.74 -1.72
CA GLN A 124 -33.01 8.97 -2.15
C GLN A 124 -33.10 8.97 -3.68
N GLU A 125 -34.28 8.70 -4.24
CA GLU A 125 -34.49 8.56 -5.70
C GLU A 125 -33.96 9.77 -6.49
N GLU A 126 -34.21 10.98 -5.99
CA GLU A 126 -33.78 12.21 -6.63
C GLU A 126 -32.25 12.33 -6.70
N TYR A 127 -31.55 11.86 -5.65
CA TYR A 127 -30.09 11.85 -5.61
C TYR A 127 -29.50 10.74 -6.49
N VAL A 128 -30.10 9.55 -6.49
CA VAL A 128 -29.70 8.45 -7.39
C VAL A 128 -29.79 8.89 -8.84
N LYS A 129 -30.88 9.59 -9.20
CA LYS A 129 -31.05 10.16 -10.54
C LYS A 129 -30.00 11.23 -10.86
N GLN A 130 -29.70 12.13 -9.91
CA GLN A 130 -28.63 13.11 -10.09
C GLN A 130 -27.28 12.46 -10.36
N ILE A 131 -26.93 11.39 -9.62
CA ILE A 131 -25.69 10.64 -9.85
C ILE A 131 -25.72 9.97 -11.22
N GLU A 132 -26.84 9.37 -11.63
CA GLU A 132 -27.00 8.77 -12.95
C GLU A 132 -26.78 9.78 -14.08
N ASP A 133 -27.31 11.00 -13.94
CA ASP A 133 -27.18 12.05 -14.95
C ASP A 133 -25.74 12.60 -15.05
N VAL A 134 -25.04 12.77 -13.92
CA VAL A 134 -23.72 13.43 -13.86
C VAL A 134 -22.54 12.46 -13.98
N PHE A 135 -22.70 11.20 -13.55
CA PHE A 135 -21.59 10.27 -13.46
C PHE A 135 -20.85 10.01 -14.78
N PRO A 136 -21.51 9.87 -15.95
CA PRO A 136 -20.79 9.62 -17.20
C PRO A 136 -19.78 10.72 -17.56
N GLU A 137 -20.13 11.98 -17.35
CA GLU A 137 -19.24 13.12 -17.60
C GLU A 137 -18.07 13.12 -16.62
N LEU A 138 -18.36 12.97 -15.32
CA LEU A 138 -17.33 12.85 -14.28
C LEU A 138 -16.36 11.69 -14.56
N TYR A 139 -16.88 10.54 -14.98
CA TYR A 139 -16.07 9.36 -15.27
C TYR A 139 -15.09 9.61 -16.41
N ASN A 140 -15.55 10.25 -17.49
CA ASN A 140 -14.70 10.63 -18.62
C ASN A 140 -13.65 11.67 -18.21
N GLN A 141 -14.02 12.69 -17.43
CA GLN A 141 -13.09 13.68 -16.90
C GLN A 141 -11.97 13.03 -16.08
N VAL A 142 -12.30 12.03 -15.25
CA VAL A 142 -11.32 11.30 -14.45
C VAL A 142 -10.42 10.41 -15.32
N ILE A 143 -10.95 9.78 -16.38
CA ILE A 143 -10.15 9.05 -17.36
C ILE A 143 -9.13 9.98 -18.02
N GLU A 144 -9.57 11.11 -18.56
CA GLU A 144 -8.70 12.09 -19.23
C GLU A 144 -7.62 12.62 -18.29
N PHE A 145 -7.98 12.93 -17.03
CA PHE A 145 -7.03 13.34 -16.01
C PHE A 145 -5.92 12.31 -15.82
N TRP A 146 -6.25 11.03 -15.65
CA TRP A 146 -5.25 9.99 -15.40
C TRP A 146 -4.45 9.59 -16.64
N GLN A 147 -5.04 9.67 -17.83
CA GLN A 147 -4.32 9.47 -19.10
C GLN A 147 -3.17 10.48 -19.27
N VAL A 148 -3.35 11.71 -18.80
CA VAL A 148 -2.34 12.78 -18.92
C VAL A 148 -1.34 12.76 -17.76
N THR A 149 -1.77 12.37 -16.56
CA THR A 149 -1.00 12.65 -15.32
C THR A 149 -0.46 11.42 -14.59
N SER A 150 -0.95 10.21 -14.89
CA SER A 150 -0.58 8.99 -14.16
C SER A 150 0.93 8.70 -14.19
N ASP A 151 1.61 9.02 -15.29
CA ASP A 151 3.05 8.84 -15.46
C ASP A 151 3.87 9.58 -14.40
N ILE A 152 3.39 10.73 -13.91
CA ILE A 152 4.04 11.45 -12.80
C ILE A 152 4.13 10.50 -11.60
N GLY A 153 3.00 9.92 -11.18
CA GLY A 153 2.95 8.99 -10.06
C GLY A 153 3.76 7.71 -10.30
N VAL A 154 3.61 7.11 -11.48
CA VAL A 154 4.31 5.86 -11.85
C VAL A 154 5.82 6.05 -11.84
N ILE A 155 6.34 7.13 -12.44
CA ILE A 155 7.78 7.39 -12.54
C ILE A 155 8.39 7.65 -11.16
N HIS A 156 7.75 8.48 -10.34
CA HIS A 156 8.19 8.75 -8.96
C HIS A 156 8.24 7.48 -8.11
N LEU A 157 7.26 6.58 -8.27
CA LEU A 157 7.27 5.30 -7.58
C LEU A 157 8.33 4.34 -8.12
N GLN A 158 8.43 4.16 -9.44
CA GLN A 158 9.38 3.23 -10.04
C GLN A 158 10.84 3.60 -9.74
N ASP A 159 11.19 4.88 -9.85
CA ASP A 159 12.56 5.36 -9.60
C ASP A 159 12.86 5.56 -8.11
N GLY A 160 11.83 5.49 -7.27
CA GLY A 160 11.91 5.65 -5.84
C GLY A 160 12.52 4.43 -5.13
N SER A 161 13.48 4.68 -4.23
CA SER A 161 14.13 3.64 -3.42
C SER A 161 13.32 3.17 -2.21
N GLN A 162 12.20 3.84 -1.94
CA GLN A 162 11.35 3.57 -0.79
C GLN A 162 10.63 2.23 -0.90
N PHE A 163 10.30 1.63 0.24
CA PHE A 163 9.50 0.41 0.24
C PHE A 163 8.03 0.74 -0.03
N LYS A 164 7.49 0.18 -1.12
CA LYS A 164 6.16 0.52 -1.65
C LYS A 164 5.21 -0.65 -1.49
N ALA A 165 3.95 -0.35 -1.16
CA ALA A 165 2.88 -1.33 -1.27
C ALA A 165 1.70 -0.77 -2.07
N ASN A 166 1.06 -1.61 -2.88
CA ASN A 166 -0.08 -1.21 -3.70
C ASN A 166 -1.34 -1.95 -3.25
N PHE A 167 -2.38 -1.20 -2.88
CA PHE A 167 -3.64 -1.78 -2.45
C PHE A 167 -4.28 -2.60 -3.58
N SER A 168 -4.69 -3.82 -3.24
CA SER A 168 -5.23 -4.81 -4.17
C SER A 168 -6.26 -5.71 -3.47
N GLY A 169 -7.00 -6.48 -4.28
CA GLY A 169 -7.96 -7.47 -3.75
C GLY A 169 -9.36 -6.93 -3.43
N ASP A 170 -9.58 -5.62 -3.49
CA ASP A 170 -10.92 -5.00 -3.45
C ASP A 170 -10.96 -3.73 -4.32
N LEU A 171 -12.10 -3.04 -4.38
CA LEU A 171 -12.31 -1.80 -5.12
C LEU A 171 -11.53 -0.61 -4.51
N PHE A 172 -11.45 -0.56 -3.19
CA PHE A 172 -10.74 0.43 -2.38
C PHE A 172 -10.71 -0.10 -0.92
N PRO A 173 -9.81 0.38 -0.03
CA PRO A 173 -9.89 0.06 1.40
C PRO A 173 -11.31 0.19 1.99
N ALA A 174 -11.62 -0.65 2.97
CA ALA A 174 -12.89 -0.59 3.67
C ALA A 174 -13.06 0.74 4.42
N PHE A 175 -14.31 1.14 4.72
CA PHE A 175 -14.60 2.46 5.28
C PHE A 175 -14.19 2.60 6.76
N ASP A 176 -14.01 1.48 7.44
CA ASP A 176 -13.58 1.30 8.82
C ASP A 176 -12.11 0.91 8.93
N GLU A 177 -11.42 0.81 7.80
CA GLU A 177 -10.00 0.50 7.71
C GLU A 177 -9.22 1.68 7.13
N ASN A 178 -8.01 1.89 7.64
CA ASN A 178 -7.09 2.85 7.06
C ASN A 178 -5.78 2.16 6.69
N ALA A 179 -5.48 2.10 5.39
CA ALA A 179 -4.29 1.42 4.87
C ALA A 179 -2.99 1.97 5.47
N VAL A 180 -2.93 3.29 5.72
CA VAL A 180 -1.79 3.91 6.40
C VAL A 180 -1.71 3.41 7.83
N SER A 181 -2.81 3.42 8.59
CA SER A 181 -2.85 2.88 9.95
C SER A 181 -2.46 1.41 10.09
N ILE A 182 -2.71 0.62 9.04
CA ILE A 182 -2.45 -0.82 9.00
C ILE A 182 -0.99 -1.10 8.62
N ALA A 183 -0.56 -0.59 7.46
CA ALA A 183 0.70 -0.98 6.84
C ALA A 183 1.81 0.08 6.99
N GLY A 184 1.46 1.32 7.35
CA GLY A 184 2.37 2.48 7.36
C GLY A 184 3.47 2.44 8.43
N LEU A 185 3.48 1.42 9.31
CA LEU A 185 4.61 1.16 10.20
C LEU A 185 5.81 0.53 9.50
N TYR A 186 5.58 -0.17 8.39
CA TYR A 186 6.63 -0.91 7.68
C TYR A 186 6.75 -0.43 6.23
N VAL A 187 5.62 -0.09 5.60
CA VAL A 187 5.56 0.44 4.24
C VAL A 187 5.87 1.93 4.23
N ASP A 188 6.73 2.35 3.31
CA ASP A 188 7.06 3.76 3.15
C ASP A 188 6.01 4.52 2.33
N THR A 189 5.54 3.93 1.24
CA THR A 189 4.54 4.56 0.37
C THR A 189 3.45 3.57 0.00
N ILE A 190 2.21 3.93 0.28
CA ILE A 190 1.04 3.11 -0.06
C ILE A 190 0.33 3.72 -1.27
N SER A 191 0.26 2.98 -2.37
CA SER A 191 -0.54 3.35 -3.55
C SER A 191 -1.96 2.80 -3.38
N LEU A 192 -2.96 3.68 -3.48
CA LEU A 192 -4.38 3.32 -3.45
C LEU A 192 -5.01 3.54 -4.82
N PRO A 193 -5.96 2.68 -5.27
CA PRO A 193 -6.58 2.84 -6.58
C PRO A 193 -7.53 4.04 -6.61
N CYS A 194 -7.85 4.54 -7.81
CA CYS A 194 -8.92 5.52 -7.98
C CYS A 194 -10.30 4.84 -7.79
N PRO A 195 -11.10 5.20 -6.76
CA PRO A 195 -12.40 4.57 -6.54
C PRO A 195 -13.40 4.86 -7.66
N ILE A 196 -13.33 6.03 -8.31
CA ILE A 196 -14.20 6.37 -9.44
C ILE A 196 -13.97 5.41 -10.61
N LEU A 197 -12.70 5.18 -10.98
CA LEU A 197 -12.36 4.27 -12.08
C LEU A 197 -12.69 2.80 -11.74
N ARG A 198 -12.42 2.36 -10.50
CA ARG A 198 -12.70 0.98 -10.07
C ARG A 198 -14.20 0.69 -10.02
N VAL A 199 -14.99 1.60 -9.46
CA VAL A 199 -16.45 1.42 -9.32
C VAL A 199 -17.17 1.70 -10.63
N GLY A 200 -16.70 2.63 -11.46
CA GLY A 200 -17.37 2.99 -12.72
C GLY A 200 -17.55 1.83 -13.70
N ARG A 201 -16.71 0.79 -13.60
CA ARG A 201 -16.86 -0.47 -14.34
C ARG A 201 -18.17 -1.22 -14.06
N LEU A 202 -18.84 -0.90 -12.95
CA LEU A 202 -20.09 -1.49 -12.53
C LEU A 202 -21.30 -0.68 -13.01
N TYR A 203 -21.12 0.54 -13.53
CA TYR A 203 -22.19 1.50 -13.83
C TYR A 203 -23.34 0.94 -14.68
N GLU A 204 -23.00 0.15 -15.70
CA GLU A 204 -23.97 -0.49 -16.62
C GLU A 204 -24.42 -1.90 -16.16
N LYS A 205 -23.80 -2.44 -15.10
CA LYS A 205 -23.99 -3.84 -14.66
C LYS A 205 -24.75 -3.94 -13.34
N SER A 206 -24.75 -2.89 -12.54
CA SER A 206 -25.44 -2.81 -11.26
C SER A 206 -26.71 -1.97 -11.36
N ASP A 207 -27.66 -2.25 -10.46
CA ASP A 207 -28.76 -1.34 -10.16
C ASP A 207 -28.24 0.06 -9.78
N LYS A 208 -28.95 1.13 -10.15
CA LYS A 208 -28.47 2.52 -10.00
C LYS A 208 -28.38 2.97 -8.54
N ALA A 209 -29.28 2.49 -7.67
CA ALA A 209 -29.17 2.75 -6.24
C ALA A 209 -27.95 2.04 -5.65
N GLU A 210 -27.74 0.77 -6.01
CA GLU A 210 -26.57 0.02 -5.56
C GLU A 210 -25.24 0.59 -6.09
N PHE A 211 -25.21 1.02 -7.36
CA PHE A 211 -24.09 1.74 -7.95
C PHE A 211 -23.75 2.99 -7.14
N THR A 212 -24.76 3.83 -6.88
CA THR A 212 -24.63 5.05 -6.08
C THR A 212 -24.08 4.74 -4.70
N ARG A 213 -24.60 3.70 -4.04
CA ARG A 213 -24.12 3.27 -2.72
C ARG A 213 -22.63 2.90 -2.76
N ILE A 214 -22.20 2.08 -3.72
CA ILE A 214 -20.81 1.63 -3.82
C ILE A 214 -19.89 2.80 -4.16
N LEU A 215 -20.28 3.65 -5.12
CA LEU A 215 -19.53 4.83 -5.54
C LEU A 215 -19.28 5.77 -4.35
N LEU A 216 -20.36 6.20 -3.68
CA LEU A 216 -20.25 7.12 -2.55
C LEU A 216 -19.43 6.52 -1.41
N LYS A 217 -19.64 5.25 -1.07
CA LYS A 217 -18.89 4.57 0.00
C LYS A 217 -17.38 4.72 -0.24
N HIS A 218 -16.91 4.39 -1.44
CA HIS A 218 -15.47 4.38 -1.72
C HIS A 218 -14.90 5.77 -2.02
N VAL A 219 -15.64 6.66 -2.68
CA VAL A 219 -15.21 8.05 -2.90
C VAL A 219 -15.07 8.80 -1.58
N LEU A 220 -16.07 8.72 -0.69
CA LEU A 220 -16.01 9.37 0.61
C LEU A 220 -14.90 8.78 1.48
N THR A 221 -14.66 7.47 1.41
CA THR A 221 -13.53 6.82 2.08
C THR A 221 -12.20 7.38 1.56
N CYS A 222 -12.02 7.47 0.24
CA CYS A 222 -10.84 8.07 -0.38
C CYS A 222 -10.61 9.52 0.06
N MET A 223 -11.66 10.33 0.16
CA MET A 223 -11.56 11.73 0.62
C MET A 223 -11.03 11.87 2.05
N THR A 224 -11.17 10.83 2.90
CA THR A 224 -10.58 10.84 4.25
C THR A 224 -9.05 10.79 4.25
N TYR A 225 -8.41 10.37 3.15
CA TYR A 225 -6.96 10.34 3.01
C TYR A 225 -6.35 11.68 2.62
N LYS A 226 -7.16 12.72 2.32
CA LYS A 226 -6.65 14.01 1.80
C LYS A 226 -5.55 14.60 2.67
N GLU A 227 -5.74 14.64 3.99
CA GLU A 227 -4.75 15.25 4.90
C GLU A 227 -3.40 14.53 4.81
N VAL A 228 -3.39 13.20 4.95
CA VAL A 228 -2.15 12.40 4.91
C VAL A 228 -1.53 12.31 3.51
N ALA A 229 -2.33 12.36 2.45
CA ALA A 229 -1.83 12.33 1.06
C ALA A 229 -1.19 13.65 0.63
N LEU A 230 -1.54 14.76 1.30
CA LEU A 230 -1.01 16.09 1.03
C LEU A 230 0.04 16.54 2.06
N GLU A 231 0.43 15.67 3.00
CA GLU A 231 1.53 15.92 3.92
C GLU A 231 2.84 16.13 3.16
N ASP A 232 3.56 17.19 3.52
CA ASP A 232 4.87 17.52 2.97
C ASP A 232 5.96 16.63 3.62
N ILE A 233 5.96 15.35 3.23
CA ILE A 233 6.87 14.32 3.70
C ILE A 233 7.35 13.50 2.51
N GLU A 234 8.66 13.41 2.35
CA GLU A 234 9.30 12.57 1.34
C GLU A 234 9.96 11.33 1.97
N PRO A 235 9.69 10.12 1.46
CA PRO A 235 8.75 9.82 0.39
C PRO A 235 7.29 9.92 0.86
N ALA A 236 6.37 10.26 -0.06
CA ALA A 236 4.93 10.37 0.22
C ALA A 236 4.39 9.14 0.95
N ILE A 237 3.61 9.34 2.02
CA ILE A 237 3.09 8.24 2.86
C ILE A 237 2.04 7.42 2.09
N VAL A 238 1.15 8.12 1.38
CA VAL A 238 0.07 7.53 0.61
C VAL A 238 -0.24 8.40 -0.60
N LEU A 239 -0.61 7.76 -1.71
CA LEU A 239 -1.08 8.46 -2.90
C LEU A 239 -2.19 7.66 -3.57
N ILE A 240 -3.13 8.37 -4.19
CA ILE A 240 -4.09 7.79 -5.12
C ILE A 240 -3.41 7.69 -6.48
N LEU A 241 -3.29 6.47 -6.99
CA LEU A 241 -2.74 6.19 -8.31
C LEU A 241 -3.48 4.96 -8.87
N PRO A 242 -4.35 5.14 -9.88
CA PRO A 242 -5.02 4.02 -10.52
C PRO A 242 -4.02 3.17 -11.29
N ASP A 243 -4.42 1.93 -11.49
CA ASP A 243 -3.76 1.04 -12.44
C ASP A 243 -4.00 1.57 -13.86
N ARG A 244 -3.00 1.53 -14.75
CA ARG A 244 -3.19 1.93 -16.17
C ARG A 244 -4.35 1.19 -16.82
N ARG A 245 -4.59 -0.04 -16.40
CA ARG A 245 -5.72 -0.87 -16.86
C ARG A 245 -7.10 -0.35 -16.46
N ASP A 246 -7.17 0.62 -15.54
CA ASP A 246 -8.39 1.28 -15.13
C ASP A 246 -8.86 2.36 -16.11
N PHE A 247 -7.99 2.88 -16.97
CA PHE A 247 -8.32 3.97 -17.91
C PHE A 247 -7.80 3.75 -19.35
N GLU A 248 -7.03 2.69 -19.61
CA GLU A 248 -6.59 2.30 -20.96
C GLU A 248 -7.38 1.10 -21.50
N THR A 249 -8.11 1.28 -22.60
CA THR A 249 -9.03 0.26 -23.15
C THR A 249 -8.34 -1.01 -23.66
N GLU A 250 -7.20 -0.90 -24.34
CA GLU A 250 -6.48 -2.04 -24.95
C GLU A 250 -5.88 -2.99 -23.91
N SER A 251 -5.40 -2.44 -22.81
CA SER A 251 -4.78 -3.20 -21.70
C SER A 251 -5.73 -4.25 -21.09
N LYS A 252 -7.05 -4.01 -21.14
CA LYS A 252 -8.08 -4.85 -20.53
C LYS A 252 -8.38 -6.13 -21.30
N LYS A 253 -8.48 -6.05 -22.64
CA LYS A 253 -8.73 -7.23 -23.49
C LYS A 253 -7.57 -8.22 -23.37
N ASN A 254 -6.36 -7.69 -23.29
CA ASN A 254 -5.15 -8.48 -23.13
C ASN A 254 -5.12 -9.19 -21.77
N LEU A 255 -5.57 -8.56 -20.68
CA LEU A 255 -5.53 -9.15 -19.34
C LEU A 255 -6.32 -10.47 -19.24
N MET A 256 -7.56 -10.52 -19.74
CA MET A 256 -8.39 -11.73 -19.62
C MET A 256 -7.79 -12.90 -20.38
N SER A 257 -7.19 -12.63 -21.55
CA SER A 257 -6.48 -13.63 -22.34
C SER A 257 -5.21 -14.11 -21.64
N PHE A 258 -4.40 -13.21 -21.07
CA PHE A 258 -3.24 -13.58 -20.26
C PHE A 258 -3.62 -14.36 -18.99
N CYS A 259 -4.82 -14.14 -18.45
CA CYS A 259 -5.25 -14.81 -17.22
C CYS A 259 -5.92 -16.17 -17.43
N GLU A 260 -6.25 -16.53 -18.66
CA GLU A 260 -6.93 -17.80 -18.99
C GLU A 260 -6.22 -19.03 -18.43
N PRO A 261 -4.89 -19.19 -18.59
CA PRO A 261 -4.19 -20.34 -18.02
C PRO A 261 -4.36 -20.47 -16.50
N TYR A 262 -4.39 -19.37 -15.75
CA TYR A 262 -4.52 -19.40 -14.29
C TYR A 262 -5.93 -19.75 -13.84
N ALA A 263 -6.95 -19.17 -14.49
CA ALA A 263 -8.34 -19.49 -14.21
C ALA A 263 -8.67 -20.95 -14.56
N LEU A 264 -8.16 -21.46 -15.70
CA LEU A 264 -8.31 -22.88 -16.06
C LEU A 264 -7.52 -23.80 -15.14
N THR A 265 -6.32 -23.43 -14.69
CA THR A 265 -5.55 -24.20 -13.70
C THR A 265 -6.31 -24.30 -12.38
N HIS A 266 -6.93 -23.21 -11.94
CA HIS A 266 -7.77 -23.22 -10.74
C HIS A 266 -9.01 -24.10 -10.90
N ALA A 267 -9.71 -23.99 -12.02
CA ALA A 267 -10.86 -24.84 -12.33
C ALA A 267 -10.45 -26.32 -12.40
N GLN A 268 -9.31 -26.62 -13.02
CA GLN A 268 -8.76 -27.97 -13.09
C GLN A 268 -8.43 -28.50 -11.70
N TYR A 269 -7.91 -27.66 -10.82
CA TYR A 269 -7.68 -28.04 -9.44
C TYR A 269 -8.98 -28.41 -8.72
N LEU A 270 -10.02 -27.57 -8.84
CA LEU A 270 -11.33 -27.76 -8.20
C LEU A 270 -12.03 -29.05 -8.64
N TYR A 271 -12.08 -29.29 -9.95
CA TYR A 271 -12.83 -30.39 -10.55
C TYR A 271 -11.98 -31.65 -10.80
N ASP A 272 -10.67 -31.57 -10.64
CA ASP A 272 -9.71 -32.61 -11.03
C ASP A 272 -9.89 -33.03 -12.51
N ARG A 273 -10.16 -32.04 -13.35
CA ARG A 273 -10.46 -32.20 -14.78
C ARG A 273 -9.76 -31.10 -15.55
N ARG A 274 -9.04 -31.46 -16.62
CA ARG A 274 -8.44 -30.47 -17.52
C ARG A 274 -9.50 -29.80 -18.38
N PHE A 275 -9.34 -28.50 -18.61
CA PHE A 275 -10.11 -27.70 -19.55
C PHE A 275 -9.14 -27.06 -20.55
N GLU A 276 -9.47 -27.07 -21.83
CA GLU A 276 -8.62 -26.52 -22.90
C GLU A 276 -8.86 -25.02 -23.13
N SER A 277 -10.05 -24.52 -22.80
CA SER A 277 -10.44 -23.12 -22.99
C SER A 277 -11.51 -22.68 -22.00
N TYR A 278 -11.72 -21.36 -21.91
CA TYR A 278 -12.87 -20.80 -21.20
C TYR A 278 -14.22 -21.33 -21.71
N ASP A 279 -14.36 -21.54 -23.03
CA ASP A 279 -15.62 -22.05 -23.60
C ASP A 279 -15.92 -23.48 -23.09
N GLU A 280 -14.93 -24.38 -23.07
CA GLU A 280 -15.12 -25.73 -22.52
C GLU A 280 -15.47 -25.68 -21.02
N PHE A 281 -14.78 -24.82 -20.27
CA PHE A 281 -15.04 -24.66 -18.84
C PHE A 281 -16.43 -24.05 -18.58
N GLN A 282 -16.87 -23.12 -19.42
CA GLN A 282 -18.20 -22.52 -19.37
C GLN A 282 -19.27 -23.57 -19.65
N ASP A 283 -19.16 -24.34 -20.72
CA ASP A 283 -20.11 -25.39 -21.08
C ASP A 283 -20.22 -26.46 -20.00
N PHE A 284 -19.08 -26.88 -19.44
CA PHE A 284 -19.06 -27.79 -18.31
C PHE A 284 -19.78 -27.21 -17.09
N SER A 285 -19.51 -25.94 -16.77
CA SER A 285 -20.13 -25.25 -15.64
C SER A 285 -21.64 -25.07 -15.83
N TYR A 286 -22.07 -24.81 -17.06
CA TYR A 286 -23.48 -24.65 -17.42
C TYR A 286 -24.27 -25.98 -17.30
N SER A 287 -23.61 -27.13 -17.39
CA SER A 287 -24.28 -28.42 -17.17
C SER A 287 -24.71 -28.66 -15.71
N MET A 288 -24.24 -27.85 -14.75
CA MET A 288 -24.48 -27.99 -13.30
C MET A 288 -25.41 -26.89 -12.77
N ASN A 289 -26.71 -27.05 -12.98
CA ASN A 289 -27.71 -26.03 -12.66
C ASN A 289 -27.81 -25.70 -11.16
N ASP A 290 -27.62 -26.68 -10.28
CA ASP A 290 -27.87 -26.56 -8.84
C ASP A 290 -26.65 -26.94 -7.97
N ILE A 291 -26.77 -26.68 -6.67
CA ILE A 291 -25.70 -26.90 -5.69
C ILE A 291 -25.30 -28.38 -5.63
N ASP A 292 -26.27 -29.30 -5.67
CA ASP A 292 -25.99 -30.74 -5.54
C ASP A 292 -25.22 -31.26 -6.77
N ALA A 293 -25.56 -30.77 -7.97
CA ALA A 293 -24.82 -31.05 -9.20
C ALA A 293 -23.37 -30.55 -9.14
N VAL A 294 -23.14 -29.34 -8.62
CA VAL A 294 -21.78 -28.80 -8.42
C VAL A 294 -20.99 -29.64 -7.42
N LEU A 295 -21.58 -29.94 -6.26
CA LEU A 295 -20.90 -30.70 -5.21
C LEU A 295 -20.57 -32.14 -5.62
N LYS A 296 -21.36 -32.76 -6.49
CA LYS A 296 -21.08 -34.08 -7.05
C LYS A 296 -19.83 -34.10 -7.94
N ASN A 297 -19.55 -32.99 -8.63
CA ASN A 297 -18.47 -32.88 -9.59
C ASN A 297 -17.18 -32.31 -8.99
N ILE A 298 -17.25 -31.43 -7.99
CA ILE A 298 -16.07 -30.87 -7.31
C ILE A 298 -15.31 -31.97 -6.54
N LYS A 299 -13.98 -32.02 -6.72
CA LYS A 299 -13.09 -32.96 -6.02
C LYS A 299 -12.29 -32.30 -4.90
N ARG A 300 -11.93 -31.03 -5.06
CA ARG A 300 -11.11 -30.29 -4.09
C ARG A 300 -11.87 -29.07 -3.56
N ALA A 301 -12.97 -29.34 -2.87
CA ALA A 301 -13.97 -28.34 -2.51
C ALA A 301 -13.48 -27.25 -1.54
N TYR A 302 -12.38 -27.50 -0.83
CA TYR A 302 -11.79 -26.54 0.11
C TYR A 302 -11.24 -25.28 -0.57
N ARG A 303 -11.06 -25.27 -1.91
CA ARG A 303 -10.72 -24.07 -2.68
C ARG A 303 -11.93 -23.37 -3.32
N LEU A 304 -13.15 -23.85 -3.09
CA LEU A 304 -14.36 -23.13 -3.47
C LEU A 304 -14.75 -22.15 -2.37
N ILE A 305 -14.20 -20.93 -2.44
CA ILE A 305 -14.44 -19.88 -1.44
C ILE A 305 -14.93 -18.62 -2.17
N PHE A 306 -16.11 -18.13 -1.83
CA PHE A 306 -16.63 -16.83 -2.27
C PHE A 306 -16.36 -15.74 -1.23
N ASP A 307 -16.48 -16.09 0.05
CA ASP A 307 -16.24 -15.25 1.22
C ASP A 307 -15.80 -16.10 2.42
N THR A 308 -14.59 -15.86 2.93
CA THR A 308 -14.01 -16.55 4.09
C THR A 308 -14.85 -16.42 5.37
N ALA A 309 -15.61 -15.33 5.53
CA ALA A 309 -16.50 -15.13 6.67
C ALA A 309 -17.66 -16.15 6.73
N TRP A 310 -17.88 -16.90 5.64
CA TRP A 310 -18.92 -17.93 5.55
C TRP A 310 -18.42 -19.32 5.96
N GLY A 311 -17.15 -19.44 6.34
CA GLY A 311 -16.49 -20.70 6.66
C GLY A 311 -16.07 -21.48 5.42
N LEU A 312 -15.44 -22.65 5.62
CA LEU A 312 -14.81 -23.41 4.53
C LEU A 312 -15.73 -24.45 3.87
N ASN A 313 -16.99 -24.53 4.26
CA ASN A 313 -17.93 -25.51 3.72
C ASN A 313 -18.45 -25.09 2.33
N PRO A 314 -18.22 -25.87 1.27
CA PRO A 314 -18.58 -25.48 -0.12
C PRO A 314 -20.10 -25.37 -0.34
N LYS A 315 -20.91 -26.16 0.39
CA LYS A 315 -22.37 -26.08 0.31
C LYS A 315 -22.85 -24.76 0.90
N THR A 316 -22.36 -24.40 2.10
CA THR A 316 -22.68 -23.13 2.75
C THR A 316 -22.25 -21.93 1.91
N GLN A 317 -21.07 -22.01 1.28
CA GLN A 317 -20.56 -21.02 0.34
C GLN A 317 -21.53 -20.75 -0.82
N LEU A 318 -21.99 -21.81 -1.50
CA LEU A 318 -22.95 -21.71 -2.60
C LEU A 318 -24.35 -21.27 -2.15
N GLU A 319 -24.85 -21.80 -1.03
CA GLU A 319 -26.16 -21.43 -0.47
C GLU A 319 -26.22 -19.94 -0.15
N LYS A 320 -25.21 -19.43 0.57
CA LYS A 320 -25.13 -18.00 0.89
C LYS A 320 -24.98 -17.15 -0.37
N ARG A 321 -24.13 -17.56 -1.31
CA ARG A 321 -23.96 -16.86 -2.59
C ARG A 321 -25.29 -16.74 -3.35
N LEU A 322 -26.03 -17.82 -3.51
CA LEU A 322 -27.29 -17.84 -4.26
C LEU A 322 -28.44 -17.16 -3.52
N SER A 323 -28.38 -17.11 -2.18
CA SER A 323 -29.36 -16.41 -1.34
C SER A 323 -29.26 -14.88 -1.46
N ASP A 324 -28.07 -14.34 -1.77
CA ASP A 324 -27.89 -12.90 -1.96
C ASP A 324 -28.53 -12.45 -3.28
N LYS A 325 -29.74 -11.90 -3.17
CA LYS A 325 -30.53 -11.40 -4.31
C LYS A 325 -30.00 -10.10 -4.91
N LYS A 326 -29.06 -9.42 -4.24
CA LYS A 326 -28.42 -8.17 -4.70
C LYS A 326 -27.07 -8.40 -5.36
N ARG A 327 -26.56 -9.64 -5.40
CA ARG A 327 -25.28 -9.94 -6.04
C ARG A 327 -25.29 -9.55 -7.52
N ILE A 328 -24.19 -8.95 -7.98
CA ILE A 328 -24.03 -8.49 -9.37
C ILE A 328 -24.11 -9.65 -10.37
N SER A 329 -23.61 -10.83 -10.00
CA SER A 329 -23.62 -12.01 -10.89
C SER A 329 -25.02 -12.48 -11.26
N ARG A 330 -26.04 -12.19 -10.44
CA ARG A 330 -27.43 -12.58 -10.72
C ARG A 330 -27.96 -11.95 -12.01
N ASN A 331 -27.53 -10.72 -12.32
CA ASN A 331 -27.90 -10.03 -13.57
C ASN A 331 -27.26 -10.67 -14.82
N VAL A 332 -26.22 -11.50 -14.63
CA VAL A 332 -25.47 -12.13 -15.71
C VAL A 332 -25.85 -13.61 -15.88
N VAL A 333 -25.96 -14.36 -14.78
CA VAL A 333 -26.13 -15.83 -14.80
C VAL A 333 -27.34 -16.33 -14.00
N GLY A 334 -28.16 -15.43 -13.45
CA GLY A 334 -29.32 -15.80 -12.64
C GLY A 334 -28.94 -16.55 -11.36
N ASP A 335 -29.76 -17.53 -10.98
CA ASP A 335 -29.57 -18.39 -9.79
C ASP A 335 -28.85 -19.73 -10.13
N HIS A 336 -28.01 -19.75 -11.15
CA HIS A 336 -27.32 -20.96 -11.63
C HIS A 336 -26.02 -21.25 -10.86
N ALA A 337 -25.95 -22.38 -10.16
CA ALA A 337 -24.85 -22.70 -9.25
C ALA A 337 -23.50 -22.93 -9.95
N GLY A 338 -23.45 -23.74 -11.01
CA GLY A 338 -22.22 -24.01 -11.76
C GLY A 338 -21.63 -22.75 -12.40
N MET A 339 -22.48 -21.88 -12.95
CA MET A 339 -22.05 -20.59 -13.49
C MET A 339 -21.53 -19.61 -12.42
N GLU A 340 -21.98 -19.67 -11.17
CA GLU A 340 -21.35 -18.90 -10.09
C GLU A 340 -19.92 -19.38 -9.81
N VAL A 341 -19.65 -20.70 -9.89
CA VAL A 341 -18.28 -21.23 -9.77
C VAL A 341 -17.41 -20.77 -10.93
N PHE A 342 -17.94 -20.83 -12.16
CA PHE A 342 -17.27 -20.31 -13.36
C PHE A 342 -16.87 -18.84 -13.18
N LEU A 343 -17.84 -17.97 -12.85
CA LEU A 343 -17.61 -16.55 -12.62
C LEU A 343 -16.62 -16.29 -11.48
N SER A 344 -16.61 -17.11 -10.44
CA SER A 344 -15.62 -17.00 -9.36
C SER A 344 -14.21 -17.24 -9.89
N CYS A 345 -14.00 -18.29 -10.67
CA CYS A 345 -12.69 -18.63 -11.22
C CYS A 345 -12.18 -17.54 -12.17
N ILE A 346 -13.03 -17.12 -13.13
CA ILE A 346 -12.67 -16.11 -14.14
C ILE A 346 -12.75 -14.67 -13.61
N GLY A 347 -13.16 -14.47 -12.37
CA GLY A 347 -13.16 -13.18 -11.69
C GLY A 347 -12.00 -13.02 -10.72
N ARG A 348 -11.80 -14.02 -9.84
CA ARG A 348 -10.82 -13.96 -8.74
C ARG A 348 -9.38 -14.21 -9.19
N MET A 349 -9.14 -15.12 -10.15
CA MET A 349 -7.78 -15.34 -10.66
C MET A 349 -7.24 -14.13 -11.42
N PRO A 350 -8.00 -13.50 -12.34
CA PRO A 350 -7.57 -12.25 -12.94
C PRO A 350 -7.37 -11.11 -11.93
N GLN A 351 -8.16 -11.07 -10.85
CA GLN A 351 -7.97 -10.11 -9.77
C GLN A 351 -6.63 -10.30 -9.06
N ALA A 352 -6.29 -11.54 -8.69
CA ALA A 352 -5.01 -11.88 -8.07
C ALA A 352 -3.82 -11.59 -9.00
N TYR A 353 -3.94 -11.95 -10.28
CA TYR A 353 -2.90 -11.69 -11.27
C TYR A 353 -2.74 -10.19 -11.53
N SER A 354 -3.84 -9.44 -11.55
CA SER A 354 -3.80 -7.99 -11.65
C SER A 354 -3.05 -7.34 -10.49
N ALA A 355 -3.28 -7.81 -9.25
CA ALA A 355 -2.55 -7.34 -8.07
C ALA A 355 -1.03 -7.50 -8.25
N LYS A 356 -0.60 -8.65 -8.76
CA LYS A 356 0.80 -8.95 -9.07
C LYS A 356 1.38 -8.03 -10.15
N CYS A 357 0.73 -7.90 -11.31
CA CYS A 357 1.24 -7.05 -12.39
C CYS A 357 1.40 -5.60 -11.94
N ASN A 358 0.41 -5.07 -11.21
CA ASN A 358 0.47 -3.69 -10.71
C ASN A 358 1.61 -3.52 -9.71
N ALA A 359 1.81 -4.53 -8.84
CA ALA A 359 2.92 -4.52 -7.91
C ALA A 359 4.28 -4.49 -8.63
N GLN A 360 4.45 -5.35 -9.64
CA GLN A 360 5.64 -5.39 -10.49
C GLN A 360 5.87 -4.07 -11.24
N GLU A 361 4.82 -3.51 -11.84
CA GLU A 361 4.90 -2.23 -12.57
C GLU A 361 5.40 -1.09 -11.68
N LEU A 362 4.94 -1.03 -10.42
CA LEU A 362 5.32 0.02 -9.47
C LEU A 362 6.57 -0.30 -8.65
N GLY A 363 7.19 -1.47 -8.84
CA GLY A 363 8.28 -1.97 -8.00
C GLY A 363 7.88 -2.08 -6.52
N SER A 364 6.65 -2.54 -6.27
CA SER A 364 5.98 -2.56 -4.97
C SER A 364 5.53 -3.98 -4.59
N THR A 365 4.97 -4.12 -3.39
CA THR A 365 4.37 -5.37 -2.89
C THR A 365 2.84 -5.26 -2.81
N PRO A 366 2.06 -6.27 -3.25
CA PRO A 366 0.61 -6.26 -3.10
C PRO A 366 0.19 -6.13 -1.63
N TYR A 367 -0.61 -5.11 -1.34
CA TYR A 367 -1.31 -4.96 -0.07
C TYR A 367 -2.74 -5.46 -0.23
N ILE A 368 -2.99 -6.68 0.26
CA ILE A 368 -4.30 -7.35 0.18
C ILE A 368 -4.79 -7.60 1.60
N ASN A 369 -5.81 -6.86 1.99
CA ASN A 369 -6.46 -6.94 3.31
C ASN A 369 -7.66 -7.90 3.33
N ALA A 370 -8.33 -8.07 2.19
CA ALA A 370 -9.47 -8.97 2.08
C ALA A 370 -8.99 -10.43 2.11
N ASP A 371 -9.30 -11.16 3.20
CA ASP A 371 -8.89 -12.54 3.42
C ASP A 371 -9.19 -13.48 2.25
N THR A 372 -10.36 -13.32 1.64
CA THR A 372 -10.72 -14.12 0.46
C THR A 372 -9.79 -13.82 -0.70
N SER A 373 -9.56 -12.55 -1.02
CA SER A 373 -8.66 -12.16 -2.12
C SER A 373 -7.22 -12.58 -1.85
N TRP A 374 -6.80 -12.59 -0.58
CA TRP A 374 -5.51 -13.12 -0.15
C TRP A 374 -5.37 -14.61 -0.46
N LEU A 375 -6.38 -15.44 -0.14
CA LEU A 375 -6.37 -16.87 -0.48
C LEU A 375 -6.22 -17.12 -1.99
N TYR A 376 -6.93 -16.34 -2.83
CA TYR A 376 -6.78 -16.48 -4.27
C TYR A 376 -5.40 -16.05 -4.77
N TYR A 377 -4.81 -15.04 -4.12
CA TYR A 377 -3.44 -14.61 -4.42
C TYR A 377 -2.40 -15.65 -4.03
N THR A 378 -2.53 -16.31 -2.87
CA THR A 378 -1.64 -17.40 -2.49
C THR A 378 -1.79 -18.60 -3.41
N TRP A 379 -3.02 -18.96 -3.82
CA TRP A 379 -3.24 -20.02 -4.80
C TRP A 379 -2.63 -19.69 -6.17
N LEU A 380 -2.70 -18.43 -6.61
CA LEU A 380 -2.02 -18.00 -7.82
C LEU A 380 -0.50 -18.25 -7.72
N ILE A 381 0.12 -17.84 -6.61
CA ILE A 381 1.55 -18.07 -6.37
C ILE A 381 1.86 -19.57 -6.35
N GLU A 382 1.01 -20.41 -5.73
CA GLU A 382 1.20 -21.87 -5.72
C GLU A 382 1.11 -22.51 -7.11
N TYR A 383 0.21 -22.02 -7.99
CA TYR A 383 0.14 -22.50 -9.36
C TYR A 383 1.35 -22.04 -10.19
N GLU A 384 1.92 -20.90 -9.82
CA GLU A 384 3.10 -20.31 -10.44
C GLU A 384 4.42 -20.87 -9.91
N SER A 385 4.48 -21.36 -8.66
CA SER A 385 5.69 -21.86 -8.00
C SER A 385 6.26 -23.14 -8.62
N LEU A 386 5.54 -23.73 -9.59
CA LEU A 386 6.09 -24.72 -10.52
C LEU A 386 7.08 -24.12 -11.55
N ASN A 387 7.16 -22.79 -11.67
CA ASN A 387 7.97 -22.04 -12.65
C ASN A 387 8.60 -20.73 -12.11
N PHE A 388 8.45 -20.35 -10.84
CA PHE A 388 8.83 -19.01 -10.35
C PHE A 388 10.18 -18.93 -9.64
N ASP A 389 11.01 -17.98 -10.08
CA ASP A 389 12.22 -17.52 -9.38
C ASP A 389 11.85 -16.19 -8.68
N VAL A 390 11.41 -16.27 -7.42
CA VAL A 390 11.04 -15.09 -6.61
C VAL A 390 12.26 -14.66 -5.79
N ASN A 391 12.59 -13.37 -5.83
CA ASN A 391 13.64 -12.79 -4.99
C ASN A 391 13.24 -12.84 -3.49
N ASP A 392 14.14 -13.35 -2.63
CA ASP A 392 13.96 -13.45 -1.18
C ASP A 392 13.48 -12.13 -0.51
N ILE A 393 13.93 -10.97 -1.03
CA ILE A 393 13.54 -9.66 -0.50
C ILE A 393 12.07 -9.34 -0.77
N GLU A 394 11.59 -9.63 -1.98
CA GLU A 394 10.19 -9.40 -2.37
C GLU A 394 9.26 -10.31 -1.58
N LEU A 395 9.67 -11.56 -1.40
CA LEU A 395 8.95 -12.53 -0.59
C LEU A 395 8.86 -12.06 0.86
N LYS A 396 9.98 -11.65 1.48
CA LYS A 396 9.98 -11.07 2.83
C LYS A 396 9.00 -9.92 2.96
N ASN A 397 9.04 -8.98 2.04
CA ASN A 397 8.16 -7.83 2.05
C ASN A 397 6.67 -8.22 1.95
N LEU A 398 6.35 -9.23 1.14
CA LEU A 398 5.01 -9.80 1.06
C LEU A 398 4.55 -10.40 2.40
N HIS A 399 5.41 -11.19 3.06
CA HIS A 399 5.13 -11.73 4.39
C HIS A 399 4.89 -10.63 5.43
N MET A 400 5.68 -9.55 5.39
CA MET A 400 5.55 -8.44 6.34
C MET A 400 4.27 -7.62 6.13
N VAL A 401 3.95 -7.27 4.88
CA VAL A 401 2.71 -6.55 4.54
C VAL A 401 1.49 -7.37 4.93
N HIS A 402 1.51 -8.68 4.65
CA HIS A 402 0.42 -9.57 5.06
C HIS A 402 0.31 -9.67 6.59
N ALA A 403 1.41 -9.84 7.31
CA ALA A 403 1.41 -9.95 8.77
C ALA A 403 0.77 -8.72 9.45
N LEU A 404 1.08 -7.52 8.96
CA LEU A 404 0.51 -6.28 9.49
C LEU A 404 -0.98 -6.14 9.16
N SER A 405 -1.39 -6.57 7.98
CA SER A 405 -2.81 -6.60 7.61
C SER A 405 -3.60 -7.63 8.43
N ALA A 406 -3.05 -8.83 8.62
CA ALA A 406 -3.70 -9.92 9.36
C ALA A 406 -3.74 -9.67 10.88
N GLY A 407 -2.78 -8.93 11.42
CA GLY A 407 -2.71 -8.57 12.85
C GLY A 407 -3.91 -7.79 13.39
N MET A 408 -4.83 -7.34 12.52
CA MET A 408 -6.11 -6.75 12.90
C MET A 408 -7.08 -7.74 13.56
N GLN A 409 -7.00 -9.04 13.24
CA GLN A 409 -8.09 -9.97 13.55
C GLN A 409 -7.97 -10.74 14.89
N ASP A 410 -6.85 -10.66 15.62
CA ASP A 410 -6.68 -11.38 16.90
C ASP A 410 -5.79 -10.61 17.88
N GLY A 411 -6.27 -10.28 19.10
CA GLY A 411 -5.50 -9.83 20.28
C GLY A 411 -4.59 -8.58 20.17
N PHE A 412 -4.28 -8.16 18.95
CA PHE A 412 -3.23 -7.23 18.53
C PHE A 412 -3.78 -6.18 17.56
N SER A 413 -5.11 -5.96 17.58
CA SER A 413 -5.82 -5.01 16.74
C SER A 413 -5.25 -3.58 16.77
N TRP A 414 -4.52 -3.21 17.83
CA TRP A 414 -3.82 -1.94 17.92
C TRP A 414 -2.63 -1.83 16.93
N LEU A 415 -1.96 -2.94 16.57
CA LEU A 415 -0.85 -2.96 15.62
C LEU A 415 -1.33 -2.65 14.20
N GLY A 416 -2.51 -3.15 13.83
CA GLY A 416 -3.17 -2.84 12.57
C GLY A 416 -4.05 -1.58 12.61
N ASN A 417 -4.01 -0.80 13.70
CA ASN A 417 -4.84 0.41 13.85
C ASN A 417 -4.05 1.55 14.51
N VAL A 418 -2.81 1.77 14.06
CA VAL A 418 -2.00 2.87 14.57
C VAL A 418 -2.56 4.20 14.06
N PRO A 419 -2.80 5.20 14.93
CA PRO A 419 -3.29 6.50 14.50
C PRO A 419 -2.37 7.15 13.44
N VAL A 420 -2.97 7.67 12.36
CA VAL A 420 -2.23 8.25 11.23
C VAL A 420 -1.25 9.36 11.67
N ASN A 421 -1.64 10.19 12.64
CA ASN A 421 -0.77 11.24 13.19
C ASN A 421 0.50 10.69 13.85
N LYS A 422 0.46 9.47 14.42
CA LYS A 422 1.64 8.80 14.97
C LYS A 422 2.57 8.28 13.89
N ILE A 423 2.02 7.83 12.77
CA ILE A 423 2.83 7.47 11.61
C ILE A 423 3.53 8.72 11.07
N ILE A 424 2.79 9.83 10.90
CA ILE A 424 3.37 11.13 10.51
C ILE A 424 4.50 11.55 11.49
N GLU A 425 4.30 11.39 12.80
CA GLU A 425 5.31 11.68 13.82
C GLU A 425 6.58 10.83 13.65
N LEU A 426 6.43 9.51 13.43
CA LEU A 426 7.56 8.59 13.17
C LEU A 426 8.34 8.97 11.91
N ARG A 427 7.63 9.38 10.85
CA ARG A 427 8.21 9.79 9.57
C ARG A 427 9.05 11.06 9.72
N ARG A 428 8.48 12.10 10.34
CA ARG A 428 9.18 13.38 10.58
C ARG A 428 10.41 13.20 11.46
N ASN A 429 10.38 12.24 12.38
CA ASN A 429 11.51 11.92 13.26
C ASN A 429 12.51 10.92 12.64
N LYS A 430 12.31 10.46 11.40
CA LYS A 430 13.17 9.50 10.69
C LYS A 430 13.37 8.16 11.42
N LEU A 431 12.31 7.65 12.05
CA LEU A 431 12.37 6.45 12.90
C LEU A 431 11.93 5.16 12.18
N MET A 432 11.62 5.21 10.87
CA MET A 432 11.05 4.08 10.15
C MET A 432 11.99 2.88 10.02
N GLU A 433 13.30 3.11 9.91
CA GLU A 433 14.29 2.02 9.85
C GLU A 433 14.32 1.23 11.16
N ASP A 434 14.25 1.93 12.30
CA ASP A 434 14.17 1.31 13.63
C ASP A 434 12.88 0.49 13.78
N VAL A 435 11.74 1.03 13.30
CA VAL A 435 10.47 0.29 13.28
C VAL A 435 10.60 -0.99 12.45
N ARG A 436 11.14 -0.90 11.22
CA ARG A 436 11.32 -2.07 10.34
C ARG A 436 12.26 -3.12 10.96
N SER A 437 13.32 -2.69 11.64
CA SER A 437 14.25 -3.58 12.33
C SER A 437 13.58 -4.35 13.47
N ILE A 438 12.73 -3.68 14.25
CA ILE A 438 11.94 -4.32 15.31
C ILE A 438 10.96 -5.34 14.70
N LEU A 439 10.17 -4.92 13.71
CA LEU A 439 9.10 -5.75 13.14
C LEU A 439 9.63 -6.99 12.41
N SER A 440 10.67 -6.84 11.59
CA SER A 440 11.18 -7.90 10.71
C SER A 440 12.16 -8.87 11.39
N ASN A 441 12.47 -8.67 12.67
CA ASN A 441 13.46 -9.48 13.38
C ASN A 441 13.14 -10.98 13.33
N GLY A 442 14.02 -11.77 12.70
CA GLY A 442 13.88 -13.23 12.61
C GLY A 442 12.82 -13.74 11.63
N VAL A 443 12.25 -12.89 10.78
CA VAL A 443 11.30 -13.32 9.73
C VAL A 443 12.02 -14.06 8.60
N ASP A 444 13.21 -13.60 8.20
CA ASP A 444 14.01 -14.20 7.11
C ASP A 444 14.30 -15.68 7.36
N SER A 445 14.61 -16.04 8.61
CA SER A 445 14.86 -17.44 8.98
C SER A 445 13.64 -18.35 8.80
N LEU A 446 12.42 -17.80 8.94
CA LEU A 446 11.19 -18.57 8.76
C LEU A 446 10.86 -18.76 7.29
N ILE A 447 11.04 -17.72 6.48
CA ILE A 447 10.84 -17.77 5.03
C ILE A 447 11.76 -18.81 4.41
N ASN A 448 13.04 -18.80 4.76
CA ASN A 448 14.03 -19.77 4.27
C ASN A 448 13.68 -21.23 4.65
N SER A 449 12.90 -21.42 5.73
CA SER A 449 12.45 -22.76 6.15
C SER A 449 11.16 -23.22 5.46
N SER A 450 10.30 -22.29 5.04
CA SER A 450 9.02 -22.56 4.38
C SER A 450 8.45 -21.26 3.80
N ALA A 451 8.74 -20.99 2.52
CA ALA A 451 8.28 -19.80 1.79
C ALA A 451 6.75 -19.60 1.80
N GLU A 452 5.97 -20.68 1.91
CA GLU A 452 4.50 -20.61 1.87
C GLU A 452 3.87 -20.39 3.27
N SER A 453 4.66 -20.40 4.35
CA SER A 453 4.13 -20.40 5.72
C SER A 453 3.89 -18.98 6.28
N PHE A 454 2.94 -18.28 5.68
CA PHE A 454 2.54 -16.93 6.10
C PHE A 454 2.07 -16.86 7.56
N SER A 455 1.42 -17.90 8.08
CA SER A 455 0.97 -17.93 9.48
C SER A 455 2.12 -17.86 10.49
N ARG A 456 3.24 -18.54 10.21
CA ARG A 456 4.43 -18.52 11.07
C ARG A 456 5.11 -17.16 11.06
N THR A 457 5.23 -16.54 9.88
CA THR A 457 5.79 -15.20 9.78
C THR A 457 4.92 -14.16 10.45
N THR A 458 3.59 -14.26 10.33
CA THR A 458 2.65 -13.38 11.01
C THR A 458 2.79 -13.47 12.53
N GLN A 459 2.80 -14.68 13.09
CA GLN A 459 3.00 -14.87 14.54
C GLN A 459 4.35 -14.29 15.00
N LYS A 460 5.40 -14.44 14.20
CA LYS A 460 6.72 -13.90 14.54
C LYS A 460 6.76 -12.37 14.61
N VAL A 461 6.06 -11.70 13.69
CA VAL A 461 5.93 -10.23 13.71
C VAL A 461 5.18 -9.78 14.95
N ILE A 462 4.10 -10.48 15.31
CA ILE A 462 3.35 -10.25 16.55
C ILE A 462 4.25 -10.38 17.78
N ASP A 463 5.03 -11.47 17.88
CA ASP A 463 5.94 -11.72 19.01
C ASP A 463 7.00 -10.61 19.15
N ASN A 464 7.48 -10.07 18.03
CA ASN A 464 8.47 -8.99 18.03
C ASN A 464 7.88 -7.69 18.62
N VAL A 465 6.65 -7.38 18.25
CA VAL A 465 5.90 -6.23 18.76
C VAL A 465 5.63 -6.37 20.25
N ASP A 466 5.19 -7.53 20.69
CA ASP A 466 4.93 -7.82 22.10
C ASP A 466 6.18 -7.64 22.95
N ARG A 467 7.32 -8.12 22.45
CA ARG A 467 8.61 -7.94 23.13
C ARG A 467 8.95 -6.45 23.28
N ALA A 468 8.73 -5.64 22.24
CA ALA A 468 8.95 -4.20 22.29
C ALA A 468 7.99 -3.51 23.29
N PHE A 469 6.73 -3.95 23.37
CA PHE A 469 5.76 -3.43 24.32
C PHE A 469 6.10 -3.76 25.78
N ILE A 470 6.50 -5.02 26.04
CA ILE A 470 6.93 -5.44 27.37
C ILE A 470 8.15 -4.62 27.82
N GLU A 471 9.10 -4.36 26.92
CA GLU A 471 10.26 -3.53 27.24
C GLU A 471 9.85 -2.07 27.51
N HIS A 472 8.88 -1.54 26.77
CA HIS A 472 8.31 -0.22 27.05
C HIS A 472 7.69 -0.11 28.44
N GLN A 473 6.85 -1.08 28.82
CA GLN A 473 6.25 -1.13 30.16
C GLN A 473 7.32 -1.21 31.25
N ARG A 474 8.40 -1.98 31.05
CA ARG A 474 9.52 -2.07 32.01
C ARG A 474 10.23 -0.73 32.16
N ILE A 475 10.47 -0.01 31.07
CA ILE A 475 11.11 1.32 31.12
C ILE A 475 10.23 2.31 31.88
N LEU A 476 8.92 2.34 31.62
CA LEU A 476 7.97 3.20 32.35
C LEU A 476 7.89 2.84 33.84
N ALA A 477 7.79 1.56 34.17
CA ALA A 477 7.74 1.08 35.56
C ALA A 477 9.05 1.40 36.30
N LYS A 478 10.20 1.25 35.63
CA LYS A 478 11.51 1.64 36.17
C LYS A 478 11.57 3.15 36.39
N ALA A 479 11.13 3.96 35.43
CA ALA A 479 11.08 5.41 35.57
C ALA A 479 10.15 5.87 36.72
N GLN A 480 9.00 5.22 36.91
CA GLN A 480 8.08 5.51 38.01
C GLN A 480 8.68 5.10 39.37
N LYS A 481 9.27 3.91 39.47
CA LYS A 481 9.93 3.41 40.69
C LYS A 481 11.16 4.25 41.06
N GLU A 482 11.90 4.74 40.06
CA GLU A 482 13.05 5.62 40.26
C GLU A 482 12.66 7.09 40.52
N LYS A 483 11.48 7.55 40.06
CA LYS A 483 10.87 8.82 40.51
C LYS A 483 10.53 8.78 42.00
N LEU A 484 10.08 7.62 42.48
CA LEU A 484 9.76 7.40 43.90
C LEU A 484 11.03 7.34 44.76
N ARG A 485 12.16 6.81 44.25
CA ARG A 485 13.41 6.66 45.01
C ARG A 485 14.55 7.51 44.46
N ILE A 486 14.88 8.60 45.14
CA ILE A 486 16.17 9.28 44.99
C ILE A 486 17.00 9.00 46.24
N TYR A 487 18.07 8.22 46.09
CA TYR A 487 19.03 7.90 47.17
C TYR A 487 18.41 7.37 48.48
N GLY A 488 17.35 6.56 48.39
CA GLY A 488 16.69 5.96 49.57
C GLY A 488 15.63 6.84 50.23
N LEU A 489 15.33 8.02 49.68
CA LEU A 489 14.28 8.93 50.16
C LEU A 489 13.10 8.94 49.20
N ASP A 490 11.89 8.87 49.76
CA ASP A 490 10.62 9.04 49.02
C ASP A 490 10.41 10.52 48.68
N VAL A 491 10.40 10.84 47.38
CA VAL A 491 10.42 12.23 46.87
C VAL A 491 9.03 12.82 46.64
N LEU A 492 7.97 12.07 46.96
CA LEU A 492 6.58 12.48 46.78
C LEU A 492 6.20 13.82 47.43
N PRO A 493 6.80 14.28 48.56
CA PRO A 493 6.42 15.58 49.13
C PRO A 493 7.02 16.81 48.44
N CYS A 494 7.99 16.68 47.51
CA CYS A 494 8.79 17.83 47.05
C CYS A 494 8.48 18.35 45.64
N ILE A 495 7.47 17.82 44.95
CA ILE A 495 7.23 18.12 43.53
C ILE A 495 6.11 19.16 43.31
N ALA A 496 5.37 19.55 44.35
CA ALA A 496 4.40 20.63 44.26
C ALA A 496 5.02 21.98 44.68
N ASN A 497 5.52 22.73 43.70
CA ASN A 497 5.98 24.13 43.78
C ASN A 497 7.37 24.36 44.41
N GLY A 498 8.21 25.13 43.70
CA GLY A 498 9.58 25.47 44.10
C GLY A 498 9.68 26.24 45.41
N ALA A 499 9.70 25.52 46.54
CA ALA A 499 9.77 26.08 47.89
C ALA A 499 10.80 25.35 48.79
N ILE A 500 11.99 25.03 48.26
CA ILE A 500 13.08 24.46 49.08
C ILE A 500 13.61 25.49 50.11
N ALA A 501 13.35 26.79 49.94
CA ALA A 501 13.82 27.83 50.86
C ALA A 501 12.82 28.23 51.98
N ILE A 502 11.54 27.83 51.92
CA ILE A 502 10.50 28.39 52.82
C ILE A 502 9.94 27.35 53.81
N ALA A 503 10.11 26.05 53.56
CA ALA A 503 9.56 25.00 54.44
C ALA A 503 10.27 24.85 55.80
N GLY A 504 11.55 25.27 55.90
CA GLY A 504 12.32 25.19 57.16
C GLY A 504 11.90 26.23 58.20
N ALA A 505 11.27 27.34 57.78
CA ALA A 505 10.87 28.43 58.69
C ALA A 505 9.45 28.25 59.27
N LEU A 506 8.62 27.37 58.70
CA LEU A 506 7.19 27.29 59.04
C LEU A 506 6.73 25.97 59.68
N THR A 507 7.56 24.93 59.73
CA THR A 507 7.15 23.61 60.26
C THR A 507 7.82 23.20 61.58
N GLY A 508 8.75 24.01 62.11
CA GLY A 508 9.37 23.76 63.42
C GLY A 508 10.14 22.43 63.54
N ASN A 509 10.42 21.75 62.43
CA ASN A 509 11.07 20.44 62.45
C ASN A 509 12.60 20.59 62.44
N THR A 510 13.21 20.43 63.62
CA THR A 510 14.63 20.70 63.89
C THR A 510 15.60 19.75 63.19
N THR A 511 15.14 18.59 62.68
CA THR A 511 15.99 17.65 61.92
C THR A 511 16.17 18.03 60.45
N LEU A 512 15.29 18.84 59.87
CA LEU A 512 15.43 19.33 58.48
C LEU A 512 16.18 20.67 58.41
N ALA A 513 16.10 21.50 59.45
CA ALA A 513 16.87 22.75 59.55
C ALA A 513 18.38 22.51 59.76
N THR A 514 18.75 21.37 60.34
CA THR A 514 20.16 20.97 60.55
C THR A 514 20.82 20.43 59.28
N LEU A 515 20.05 20.05 58.25
CA LEU A 515 20.58 19.60 56.96
C LEU A 515 21.03 20.76 56.05
N SER A 516 20.59 22.00 56.24
CA SER A 516 21.06 23.14 55.43
C SER A 516 22.40 23.72 55.89
N ALA A 517 22.80 23.46 57.14
CA ALA A 517 24.04 23.98 57.73
C ALA A 517 25.24 23.00 57.67
N GLY A 518 25.06 21.79 57.12
CA GLY A 518 26.06 20.71 57.19
C GLY A 518 26.31 19.92 55.91
N LEU A 519 26.04 20.46 54.72
CA LEU A 519 26.23 19.75 53.43
C LEU A 519 27.67 19.83 52.90
N GLY A 520 28.62 19.42 53.74
CA GLY A 520 30.03 19.25 53.38
C GLY A 520 30.63 17.95 53.92
N VAL A 521 29.82 16.95 54.28
CA VAL A 521 30.30 15.64 54.77
C VAL A 521 30.15 14.59 53.67
N ILE A 522 31.24 13.87 53.44
CA ILE A 522 31.44 12.82 52.43
C ILE A 522 30.24 11.86 52.41
N GLY A 523 29.54 11.79 51.27
CA GLY A 523 28.55 10.75 50.97
C GLY A 523 27.09 11.19 50.80
N ILE A 524 26.73 12.45 51.07
CA ILE A 524 25.35 12.97 50.89
C ILE A 524 25.30 13.92 49.67
N PRO A 525 24.48 13.65 48.64
CA PRO A 525 24.44 14.44 47.41
C PRO A 525 23.93 15.87 47.66
N SER A 526 24.55 16.85 47.00
CA SER A 526 24.14 18.25 47.11
C SER A 526 22.81 18.51 46.39
N ILE A 527 22.15 19.63 46.72
CA ILE A 527 20.90 20.05 46.04
C ILE A 527 21.13 20.24 44.53
N SER A 528 22.34 20.66 44.11
CA SER A 528 22.75 20.71 42.70
C SER A 528 22.86 19.34 42.05
N ASP A 529 23.32 18.30 42.78
CA ASP A 529 23.40 16.93 42.28
C ASP A 529 22.02 16.30 42.09
N ILE A 530 21.08 16.61 43.01
CA ILE A 530 19.69 16.16 42.89
C ILE A 530 19.01 16.83 41.70
N LYS A 531 19.19 18.14 41.51
CA LYS A 531 18.65 18.89 40.37
C LYS A 531 19.22 18.41 39.03
N SER A 532 20.53 18.22 38.94
CA SER A 532 21.18 17.75 37.71
C SER A 532 20.77 16.32 37.36
N LYS A 533 20.64 15.41 38.34
CA LYS A 533 20.10 14.07 38.09
C LYS A 533 18.64 14.07 37.68
N PHE A 534 17.81 14.96 38.24
CA PHE A 534 16.43 15.10 37.80
C PHE A 534 16.36 15.61 36.36
N LYS A 535 17.17 16.61 36.00
CA LYS A 535 17.28 17.13 34.63
C LYS A 535 17.72 16.04 33.64
N GLN A 536 18.81 15.32 33.95
CA GLN A 536 19.27 14.19 33.11
C GLN A 536 18.22 13.08 32.97
N ARG A 537 17.38 12.86 33.99
CA ARG A 537 16.29 11.87 33.95
C ARG A 537 15.10 12.35 33.13
N GLN A 538 14.74 13.63 33.26
CA GLN A 538 13.72 14.24 32.41
C GLN A 538 14.17 14.21 30.95
N GLU A 539 15.43 14.55 30.67
CA GLU A 539 16.04 14.43 29.33
C GLU A 539 16.00 12.98 28.81
N LYS A 540 16.26 11.98 29.66
CA LYS A 540 16.13 10.54 29.28
C LYS A 540 14.69 10.12 29.02
N LEU A 541 13.73 10.59 29.82
CA LEU A 541 12.31 10.32 29.62
C LEU A 541 11.78 10.99 28.35
N ASP A 542 12.16 12.25 28.12
CA ASP A 542 11.79 13.01 26.92
C ASP A 542 12.43 12.37 25.68
N ALA A 543 13.69 11.94 25.76
CA ALA A 543 14.35 11.18 24.69
C ALA A 543 13.65 9.84 24.44
N TYR A 544 13.19 9.15 25.49
CA TYR A 544 12.47 7.90 25.38
C TYR A 544 11.06 8.08 24.79
N GLN A 545 10.33 9.13 25.17
CA GLN A 545 9.04 9.47 24.59
C GLN A 545 9.14 9.77 23.09
N ARG A 546 10.29 10.27 22.63
CA ARG A 546 10.62 10.46 21.21
C ARG A 546 11.11 9.21 20.50
N SER A 547 11.30 8.08 21.20
CA SER A 547 11.69 6.80 20.58
C SER A 547 10.51 6.13 19.87
N VAL A 548 10.79 5.16 18.99
CA VAL A 548 9.77 4.32 18.34
C VAL A 548 8.76 3.77 19.34
N THR A 549 9.24 3.11 20.39
CA THR A 549 8.39 2.56 21.46
C THR A 549 7.61 3.64 22.19
N GLY A 550 8.22 4.80 22.47
CA GLY A 550 7.53 5.91 23.14
C GLY A 550 6.37 6.45 22.32
N ILE A 551 6.59 6.70 21.03
CA ILE A 551 5.59 7.24 20.11
C ILE A 551 4.44 6.25 19.91
N LEU A 552 4.76 4.98 19.60
CA LEU A 552 3.75 3.94 19.34
C LEU A 552 2.90 3.61 20.57
N PHE A 553 3.48 3.56 21.76
CA PHE A 553 2.76 3.13 22.96
C PHE A 553 2.16 4.27 23.79
N SER A 554 2.45 5.54 23.43
CA SER A 554 1.87 6.72 24.09
C SER A 554 0.33 6.76 24.11
N HIS A 555 -0.33 6.17 23.11
CA HIS A 555 -1.80 6.14 23.00
C HIS A 555 -2.49 5.06 23.86
N LYS A 556 -1.72 4.16 24.48
CA LYS A 556 -2.22 3.01 25.26
C LYS A 556 -2.17 3.27 26.77
N SER A 557 -1.72 4.47 27.17
CA SER A 557 -1.51 4.89 28.56
C SER A 557 -2.76 5.54 29.16
#